data_AF-A0A0N8KHN3-F1
#
_entry.id   AF-A0A0N8KHN3-F1
#
_cell.length_a   1.000
_cell.length_b   1.000
_cell.length_c   1.000
_cell.angle_alpha   90.00
_cell.angle_beta   90.00
_cell.angle_gamma   90.00
#
_symmetry.space_group_name_H-M   'P 1'
#
loop_
_entity.id
_entity.type
_entity.pdbx_description
1 polymer ?
#
loop_
_entity_poly.entity_id
_entity_poly.type
_entity_poly.pdbx_seq_one_letter_code
_entity_poly.pdbx_strand_id
1 'polypeptide(L)'
;MNPGDILHFNTWGGGGWGDPLQRPAEKVWDDVQRGLVTVDGARRYGVVIHKNKVDEKETEKLRADMARKRGDTKLFDRGFESLQELKARAKAETGFEPPKDPEFFVMKQAAE
;
A
#
# COMPACT_ATOMS: atom_id res chain seq x y z
N MET A 1 -28.59 -4.73 -15.15
CA MET A 1 -27.61 -4.78 -16.24
C MET A 1 -28.36 -4.84 -17.54
N ASN A 2 -28.18 -3.82 -18.37
CA ASN A 2 -28.82 -3.65 -19.69
C ASN A 2 -27.75 -3.72 -20.79
N PRO A 3 -28.15 -3.98 -22.05
CA PRO A 3 -27.24 -3.83 -23.20
C PRO A 3 -26.59 -2.44 -23.21
N GLY A 4 -25.26 -2.40 -23.22
CA GLY A 4 -24.47 -1.16 -23.18
C GLY A 4 -23.84 -0.82 -21.82
N ASP A 5 -24.23 -1.50 -20.73
CA ASP A 5 -23.60 -1.32 -19.42
C ASP A 5 -22.15 -1.86 -19.42
N ILE A 6 -21.22 -1.12 -18.79
CA ILE A 6 -19.82 -1.53 -18.63
C ILE A 6 -19.64 -2.17 -17.26
N LEU A 7 -19.13 -3.40 -17.24
CA LEU A 7 -18.70 -4.07 -16.01
C LEU A 7 -17.20 -3.84 -15.80
N HIS A 8 -16.84 -3.13 -14.73
CA HIS A 8 -15.45 -2.91 -14.36
C HIS A 8 -15.05 -3.86 -13.23
N PHE A 9 -14.15 -4.79 -13.53
CA PHE A 9 -13.56 -5.68 -12.53
C PHE A 9 -12.32 -5.02 -11.92
N ASN A 10 -12.46 -4.55 -10.68
CA ASN A 10 -11.34 -4.04 -9.89
C ASN A 10 -11.07 -5.02 -8.74
N THR A 11 -10.08 -5.89 -8.92
CA THR A 11 -9.68 -6.90 -7.95
C THR A 11 -8.45 -6.46 -7.16
N TRP A 12 -8.31 -6.96 -5.92
CA TRP A 12 -7.14 -6.67 -5.09
C TRP A 12 -5.89 -7.43 -5.56
N GLY A 13 -4.72 -6.87 -5.28
CA GLY A 13 -3.43 -7.56 -5.42
C GLY A 13 -3.00 -8.25 -4.11
N GLY A 14 -1.84 -8.91 -4.16
CA GLY A 14 -1.18 -9.42 -2.95
C GLY A 14 -0.48 -8.32 -2.14
N GLY A 15 -0.19 -8.60 -0.87
CA GLY A 15 0.66 -7.75 -0.03
C GLY A 15 2.13 -7.82 -0.44
N GLY A 16 2.86 -6.72 -0.25
CA GLY A 16 4.31 -6.66 -0.49
C GLY A 16 5.13 -7.26 0.66
N TRP A 17 6.40 -7.55 0.39
CA TRP A 17 7.36 -8.05 1.40
C TRP A 17 8.67 -7.27 1.35
N GLY A 18 9.19 -6.89 2.52
CA GLY A 18 10.46 -6.20 2.70
C GLY A 18 10.39 -4.68 2.50
N ASP A 19 11.55 -4.02 2.62
CA ASP A 19 11.67 -2.57 2.42
C ASP A 19 11.62 -2.23 0.92
N PRO A 20 10.64 -1.42 0.45
CA PRO A 20 10.56 -1.03 -0.95
C PRO A 20 11.79 -0.27 -1.45
N LEU A 21 12.51 0.45 -0.59
CA LEU A 21 13.73 1.18 -0.96
C LEU A 21 14.93 0.25 -1.22
N GLN A 22 14.84 -1.02 -0.81
CA GLN A 22 15.86 -2.05 -1.03
C GLN A 22 15.59 -2.89 -2.30
N ARG A 23 14.44 -2.72 -2.96
CA ARG A 23 14.16 -3.41 -4.23
C ARG A 23 15.15 -2.92 -5.30
N PRO A 24 15.80 -3.81 -6.08
CA PRO A 24 16.69 -3.37 -7.17
C PRO A 24 15.98 -2.45 -8.16
N ALA A 25 16.61 -1.33 -8.55
CA ALA A 25 15.98 -0.33 -9.40
C ALA A 25 15.64 -0.91 -10.79
N GLU A 26 16.51 -1.77 -11.34
CA GLU A 26 16.28 -2.50 -12.59
C GLU A 26 14.98 -3.32 -12.54
N LYS A 27 14.70 -3.99 -11.40
CA LYS A 27 13.47 -4.78 -11.26
C LYS A 27 12.23 -3.91 -11.21
N VAL A 28 12.33 -2.72 -10.62
CA VAL A 28 11.23 -1.74 -10.66
C VAL A 28 11.03 -1.24 -12.08
N TRP A 29 12.11 -1.05 -12.84
CA TRP A 29 12.01 -0.72 -14.26
C TRP A 29 11.34 -1.84 -15.07
N ASP A 30 11.69 -3.10 -14.85
CA ASP A 30 11.00 -4.25 -15.45
C ASP A 30 9.50 -4.24 -15.13
N ASP A 31 9.12 -3.93 -13.88
CA ASP A 31 7.72 -3.83 -13.46
C ASP A 31 6.98 -2.70 -14.21
N VAL A 32 7.67 -1.58 -14.48
CA VAL A 32 7.13 -0.48 -15.29
C VAL A 32 6.97 -0.88 -16.75
N GLN A 33 7.96 -1.55 -17.33
CA GLN A 33 7.87 -2.03 -18.71
C GLN A 33 6.73 -3.05 -18.90
N ARG A 34 6.43 -3.82 -17.84
CA ARG A 34 5.33 -4.79 -17.82
C ARG A 34 3.97 -4.18 -17.50
N GLY A 35 3.90 -2.88 -17.19
CA GLY A 35 2.66 -2.20 -16.81
C GLY A 35 2.13 -2.57 -15.41
N LEU A 36 2.93 -3.23 -14.59
CA LEU A 36 2.59 -3.56 -13.19
C LEU A 36 2.71 -2.32 -12.28
N VAL A 37 3.60 -1.40 -12.66
CA VAL A 37 3.85 -0.13 -11.96
C VAL A 37 3.84 0.99 -13.00
N THR A 38 3.29 2.15 -12.66
CA THR A 38 3.37 3.33 -13.55
C THR A 38 4.73 4.03 -13.38
N VAL A 39 5.14 4.84 -14.35
CA VAL A 39 6.38 5.65 -14.25
C VAL A 39 6.40 6.50 -12.97
N ASP A 40 5.27 7.14 -12.63
CA ASP A 40 5.14 7.88 -11.37
C ASP A 40 5.12 6.95 -10.16
N GLY A 41 4.44 5.81 -10.26
CA GLY A 41 4.38 4.78 -9.22
C GLY A 41 5.75 4.22 -8.82
N ALA A 42 6.74 4.23 -9.73
CA ALA A 42 8.12 3.81 -9.43
C ALA A 42 8.74 4.64 -8.30
N ARG A 43 8.32 5.91 -8.12
CA ARG A 43 8.78 6.78 -7.03
C ARG A 43 8.44 6.23 -5.64
N ARG A 44 7.43 5.38 -5.51
CA ARG A 44 7.11 4.68 -4.24
C ARG A 44 8.19 3.70 -3.81
N TYR A 45 9.00 3.20 -4.75
CA TYR A 45 10.20 2.40 -4.49
C TYR A 45 11.48 3.25 -4.42
N GLY A 46 11.32 4.58 -4.39
CA GLY A 46 12.41 5.55 -4.50
C GLY A 46 13.10 5.56 -5.87
N VAL A 47 12.51 4.95 -6.90
CA VAL A 47 13.12 4.85 -8.24
C VAL A 47 12.61 5.97 -9.12
N VAL A 48 13.53 6.68 -9.75
CA VAL A 48 13.23 7.76 -10.71
C VAL A 48 13.48 7.24 -12.11
N ILE A 49 12.46 7.31 -12.97
CA ILE A 49 12.57 6.96 -14.39
C ILE A 49 12.61 8.25 -15.20
N HIS A 50 13.64 8.39 -16.03
CA HIS A 50 13.80 9.50 -16.97
C HIS A 50 14.12 8.96 -18.36
N LYS A 51 13.37 9.40 -19.39
CA LYS A 51 13.55 8.94 -20.78
C LYS A 51 13.58 7.41 -20.90
N ASN A 52 12.63 6.72 -20.26
CA ASN A 52 12.49 5.25 -20.28
C ASN A 52 13.72 4.47 -19.79
N LYS A 53 14.42 5.02 -18.79
CA LYS A 53 15.50 4.33 -18.07
C LYS A 53 15.55 4.82 -16.63
N VAL A 54 16.18 4.02 -15.77
CA VAL A 54 16.49 4.43 -14.40
C VAL A 54 17.45 5.61 -14.41
N ASP A 55 17.14 6.66 -13.65
CA ASP A 55 18.08 7.70 -13.28
C ASP A 55 18.71 7.32 -11.94
N GLU A 56 19.92 6.77 -11.98
CA GLU A 56 20.61 6.26 -10.79
C GLU A 56 20.83 7.37 -9.75
N LYS A 57 21.29 8.53 -10.19
CA LYS A 57 21.63 9.65 -9.30
C LYS A 57 20.38 10.19 -8.58
N GLU A 58 19.30 10.41 -9.30
CA GLU A 58 18.07 10.88 -8.67
C GLU A 58 17.37 9.77 -7.85
N THR A 59 17.55 8.50 -8.21
CA THR A 59 17.10 7.34 -7.43
C THR A 59 17.82 7.27 -6.08
N GLU A 60 19.15 7.36 -6.06
CA GLU A 60 19.94 7.36 -4.82
C GLU A 60 19.52 8.51 -3.90
N LYS A 61 19.41 9.72 -4.46
CA LYS A 61 18.98 10.91 -3.73
C LYS A 61 17.58 10.77 -3.15
N LEU A 62 16.63 10.25 -3.95
CA LEU A 62 15.26 10.04 -3.50
C LEU A 62 15.19 8.98 -2.40
N ARG A 63 15.92 7.87 -2.53
CA ARG A 63 15.99 6.82 -1.50
C ARG A 63 16.59 7.34 -0.20
N ALA A 64 17.67 8.12 -0.27
CA ALA A 64 18.28 8.72 0.92
C ALA A 64 17.33 9.71 1.61
N ASP A 65 16.58 10.50 0.85
CA ASP A 65 15.56 11.40 1.39
C ASP A 65 14.40 10.66 2.04
N MET A 66 13.86 9.65 1.36
CA MET A 66 12.76 8.82 1.86
C MET A 66 13.15 8.05 3.12
N ALA A 67 14.33 7.42 3.13
CA ALA A 67 14.81 6.67 4.29
C ALA A 67 14.99 7.60 5.50
N ARG A 68 15.58 8.79 5.31
CA ARG A 68 15.75 9.78 6.38
C ARG A 68 14.41 10.27 6.94
N LYS A 69 13.42 10.53 6.08
CA LYS A 69 12.09 11.00 6.50
C LYS A 69 11.28 9.91 7.18
N ARG A 70 11.41 8.65 6.74
CA ARG A 70 10.69 7.51 7.30
C ARG A 70 11.22 7.12 8.67
N GLY A 71 12.54 7.14 8.87
CA GLY A 71 13.17 6.58 10.06
C GLY A 71 13.17 5.05 10.07
N ASP A 72 13.29 4.48 11.28
CA ASP A 72 13.44 3.04 11.50
C ASP A 72 12.18 2.24 11.14
N THR A 73 12.36 1.09 10.51
CA THR A 73 11.27 0.20 10.10
C THR A 73 11.03 -0.92 11.10
N LYS A 74 9.77 -1.13 11.49
CA LYS A 74 9.34 -2.32 12.25
C LYS A 74 9.35 -3.56 11.34
N LEU A 75 9.53 -4.75 11.92
CA LEU A 75 9.44 -6.02 11.18
C LEU A 75 8.05 -6.23 10.56
N PHE A 76 7.01 -5.83 11.28
CA PHE A 76 5.63 -5.81 10.78
C PHE A 76 5.07 -4.40 10.95
N ASP A 77 4.77 -3.75 9.84
CA ASP A 77 4.01 -2.51 9.82
C ASP A 77 2.51 -2.86 9.89
N ARG A 78 1.86 -2.47 11.00
CA ARG A 78 0.40 -2.64 11.21
C ARG A 78 -0.37 -1.34 10.97
N GLY A 79 0.28 -0.33 10.41
CA GLY A 79 -0.26 1.01 10.25
C GLY A 79 -0.16 1.81 11.55
N PHE A 80 -1.29 2.32 12.01
CA PHE A 80 -1.37 3.29 13.11
C PHE A 80 -1.18 2.66 14.49
N GLU A 81 -0.85 3.50 15.48
CA GLU A 81 -0.58 3.07 16.86
C GLU A 81 -1.85 2.68 17.63
N SER A 82 -3.05 2.96 17.10
CA SER A 82 -4.32 2.57 17.74
C SER A 82 -5.44 2.26 16.75
N LEU A 83 -6.37 1.38 17.18
CA LEU A 83 -7.61 1.11 16.45
C LEU A 83 -8.50 2.35 16.30
N GLN A 84 -8.44 3.27 17.28
CA GLN A 84 -9.21 4.51 17.25
C GLN A 84 -8.74 5.43 16.12
N GLU A 85 -7.42 5.60 15.96
CA GLU A 85 -6.85 6.36 14.85
C GLU A 85 -7.20 5.72 13.51
N LEU A 86 -7.09 4.39 13.41
CA LEU A 86 -7.44 3.65 12.20
C LEU A 86 -8.91 3.87 11.81
N LYS A 87 -9.84 3.81 12.77
CA LYS A 87 -11.26 4.11 12.53
C LYS A 87 -11.50 5.56 12.11
N ALA A 88 -10.83 6.52 12.74
CA ALA A 88 -10.99 7.93 12.43
C ALA A 88 -10.60 8.28 10.98
N ARG A 89 -9.67 7.52 10.38
CA ARG A 89 -9.17 7.73 9.02
C ARG A 89 -9.92 6.94 7.95
N ALA A 90 -10.67 5.89 8.31
CA ALA A 90 -11.28 4.94 7.38
C ALA A 90 -12.05 5.61 6.23
N LYS A 91 -12.91 6.59 6.53
CA LYS A 91 -13.70 7.31 5.52
C LYS A 91 -12.84 8.14 4.57
N ALA A 92 -11.83 8.83 5.10
CA ALA A 92 -10.94 9.66 4.29
C ALA A 92 -10.06 8.82 3.36
N GLU A 93 -9.60 7.65 3.82
CA GLU A 93 -8.67 6.81 3.05
C GLU A 93 -9.38 5.84 2.10
N THR A 94 -10.53 5.29 2.50
CA THR A 94 -11.21 4.23 1.75
C THR A 94 -12.55 4.66 1.12
N GLY A 95 -13.11 5.79 1.56
CA GLY A 95 -14.45 6.24 1.20
C GLY A 95 -15.58 5.56 1.98
N PHE A 96 -15.29 4.56 2.82
CA PHE A 96 -16.27 3.82 3.61
C PHE A 96 -16.30 4.30 5.07
N GLU A 97 -17.49 4.34 5.67
CA GLU A 97 -17.62 4.60 7.11
C GLU A 97 -16.85 3.55 7.93
N PRO A 98 -16.29 3.92 9.09
CA PRO A 98 -15.53 2.99 9.91
C PRO A 98 -16.38 1.77 10.33
N PRO A 99 -15.77 0.58 10.41
CA PRO A 99 -16.48 -0.61 10.84
C PRO A 99 -16.97 -0.45 12.29
N LYS A 100 -18.17 -0.98 12.53
CA LYS A 100 -18.73 -1.08 13.89
C LYS A 100 -17.98 -2.16 14.69
N ASP A 101 -17.90 -1.97 16.00
CA ASP A 101 -17.34 -2.99 16.88
C ASP A 101 -18.24 -4.25 16.88
N PRO A 102 -17.63 -5.45 16.97
CA PRO A 102 -18.39 -6.68 17.07
C PRO A 102 -19.16 -6.75 18.38
N GLU A 103 -20.43 -7.16 18.30
CA GLU A 103 -21.24 -7.50 19.47
C GLU A 103 -21.05 -8.99 19.78
N PHE A 104 -20.38 -9.29 20.90
CA PHE A 104 -20.22 -10.67 21.35
C PHE A 104 -21.38 -11.06 22.27
N PHE A 105 -22.09 -12.14 21.93
CA PHE A 105 -23.10 -12.70 22.83
C PHE A 105 -22.43 -13.31 24.06
N VAL A 106 -22.95 -13.00 25.24
CA VAL A 106 -22.57 -13.71 26.47
C VAL A 106 -23.25 -15.08 26.42
N MET A 107 -22.46 -16.14 26.25
CA MET A 107 -22.93 -17.50 26.47
C MET A 107 -23.39 -17.60 27.93
N LYS A 108 -24.70 -17.70 28.16
CA LYS A 108 -25.20 -18.13 29.46
C LYS A 108 -24.78 -19.60 29.61
N GLN A 109 -23.94 -19.91 30.59
CA GLN A 109 -23.71 -21.31 30.97
C GLN A 109 -25.08 -21.95 31.23
N ALA A 110 -25.35 -23.07 30.57
CA ALA A 110 -26.51 -23.88 30.91
C ALA A 110 -26.34 -24.31 32.37
N ALA A 111 -27.30 -23.96 33.22
CA ALA A 111 -27.35 -24.49 34.58
C ALA A 111 -27.59 -26.01 34.50
N GLU A 112 -26.81 -26.75 35.29
CA GLU A 112 -26.92 -28.22 35.45
C GLU A 112 -28.31 -28.67 35.93
#